data_AF-A0A2Z3GMY0-F1
#
_entry.id   AF-A0A2Z3GMY0-F1
#
_cell.length_a   1.000
_cell.length_b   1.000
_cell.length_c   1.000
_cell.angle_alpha   90.00
_cell.angle_beta   90.00
_cell.angle_gamma   90.00
#
_symmetry.space_group_name_H-M   'P 1'
#
loop_
_entity.id
_entity.type
_entity.pdbx_description
1 polymer ?
#
loop_
_entity_poly.entity_id
_entity_poly.type
_entity_poly.pdbx_seq_one_letter_code
_entity_poly.pdbx_strand_id
1 'polypeptide(L)'
;MDPSLETALAALRQLRHDRQNGLITDRDYDRRIATLLQGQNAPVLLALLQAEGGAPAVPSPPAAPVAPAPAVGPGRVAPPTAPTPDFPETRKPAVPPAATMPDFTGLKRPTPPAVPPVPPVAAPPPTAVEDEAAAELGAPPAGSPTLNYVLIGGGVLLLVLLVVYLMSGPRASEHLTSTSRTAADSAATAPEVGPQAPQLERPPVAAPETVRVFPQTAPVVPAPDSTAPASAAVPSAPVAAPAAAPAADSTATVALPVATAAAAEQAVRGALASYYADLQAAPFDAGAHFAPAVERFLLLRGTTPAAISENLATNHFPEFQDYRASIAPGSLRVSAPAADGSRTATYTEVARSFRLTLQQHQQTRTQVRVRFTPDYKIDYLRQEKVIENTLMP
;
A
#
# COMPACT_ATOMS: atom_id res chain seq x y z
N MET A 1 35.73 30.47 -17.48
CA MET A 1 34.57 29.90 -16.77
C MET A 1 34.38 30.70 -15.50
N ASP A 2 33.14 31.02 -15.13
CA ASP A 2 32.89 31.80 -13.92
C ASP A 2 33.23 30.96 -12.68
N PRO A 3 34.11 31.45 -11.79
CA PRO A 3 34.54 30.68 -10.61
C PRO A 3 33.38 30.36 -9.66
N SER A 4 32.30 31.14 -9.71
CA SER A 4 31.06 30.89 -8.97
C SER A 4 30.29 29.67 -9.47
N LEU A 5 30.36 29.38 -10.78
CA LEU A 5 29.67 28.24 -11.39
C LEU A 5 30.39 26.94 -11.06
N GLU A 6 31.73 26.92 -11.12
CA GLU A 6 32.53 25.75 -10.76
C GLU A 6 32.31 25.35 -9.30
N THR A 7 32.25 26.35 -8.40
CA THR A 7 31.97 26.14 -6.98
C THR A 7 30.55 25.57 -6.77
N ALA A 8 29.56 26.09 -7.48
CA ALA A 8 28.18 25.60 -7.39
C ALA A 8 28.03 24.17 -7.93
N LEU A 9 28.74 23.83 -9.01
CA LEU A 9 28.78 22.48 -9.56
C LEU A 9 29.49 21.50 -8.62
N ALA A 10 30.59 21.90 -7.99
CA ALA A 10 31.27 21.10 -6.98
C ALA A 10 30.35 20.82 -5.78
N ALA A 11 29.63 21.84 -5.30
CA ALA A 11 28.65 21.69 -4.23
C ALA A 11 27.50 20.73 -4.61
N LEU A 12 26.99 20.81 -5.84
CA LEU A 12 25.94 19.90 -6.33
C LEU A 12 26.43 18.44 -6.39
N ARG A 13 27.66 18.21 -6.86
CA ARG A 13 28.28 16.86 -6.88
C ARG A 13 28.47 16.31 -5.47
N GLN A 14 28.92 17.16 -4.53
CA GLN A 14 29.07 16.75 -3.14
C GLN A 14 27.73 16.36 -2.50
N LEU A 15 26.68 17.17 -2.68
CA LEU A 15 25.34 16.84 -2.16
C LEU A 15 24.82 15.51 -2.71
N ARG A 16 25.10 15.21 -3.98
CA ARG A 16 24.72 13.94 -4.58
C ARG A 16 25.49 12.77 -3.96
N HIS A 17 26.79 12.92 -3.78
CA HIS A 17 27.62 11.91 -3.14
C HIS A 17 27.17 11.64 -1.70
N ASP A 18 26.90 12.70 -0.94
CA ASP A 18 26.40 12.60 0.43
C ASP A 18 25.04 11.86 0.48
N ARG A 19 24.14 12.14 -0.47
CA ARG A 19 22.84 11.44 -0.57
C ARG A 19 23.01 9.97 -0.92
N GLN A 20 23.88 9.65 -1.88
CA GLN A 20 24.15 8.26 -2.29
C GLN A 20 24.76 7.43 -1.17
N ASN A 21 25.58 8.05 -0.32
CA ASN A 21 26.19 7.40 0.84
C ASN A 21 25.29 7.39 2.09
N GLY A 22 24.07 7.92 2.00
CA GLY A 22 23.14 8.01 3.15
C GLY A 22 23.59 8.99 4.24
N LEU A 23 24.52 9.91 3.95
CA LEU A 23 25.00 10.93 4.88
C LEU A 23 23.99 12.06 5.09
N ILE A 24 23.08 12.26 4.13
CA ILE A 24 21.98 13.24 4.22
C ILE A 24 20.65 12.60 3.81
N THR A 25 19.56 13.05 4.43
CA THR A 25 18.21 12.59 4.08
C THR A 25 17.72 13.24 2.78
N ASP A 26 16.71 12.67 2.13
CA ASP A 26 16.07 13.27 0.95
C ASP A 26 15.57 14.70 1.23
N ARG A 27 15.05 14.96 2.44
CA ARG A 27 14.58 16.29 2.86
C ARG A 27 15.73 17.30 2.97
N ASP A 28 16.88 16.87 3.46
CA ASP A 28 18.08 17.71 3.56
C ASP A 28 18.66 18.01 2.19
N TYR A 29 18.65 17.02 1.29
CA TYR A 29 19.05 17.19 -0.10
C TYR A 29 18.18 18.24 -0.82
N ASP A 30 16.85 18.12 -0.73
CA ASP A 30 15.92 19.07 -1.35
C ASP A 30 16.11 20.50 -0.81
N ARG A 31 16.31 20.64 0.52
CA ARG A 31 16.55 21.96 1.14
C ARG A 31 17.85 22.59 0.66
N ARG A 32 18.92 21.81 0.54
CA ARG A 32 20.24 22.30 0.09
C ARG A 32 20.26 22.60 -1.40
N ILE A 33 19.53 21.84 -2.21
CA ILE A 33 19.28 22.20 -3.62
C ILE A 33 18.54 23.53 -3.71
N ALA A 34 17.49 23.73 -2.92
CA ALA A 34 16.74 25.00 -2.93
C ALA A 34 17.65 26.19 -2.59
N THR A 35 18.61 26.03 -1.67
CA THR A 35 19.61 27.06 -1.36
C THR A 35 20.58 27.30 -2.53
N LEU A 36 21.05 26.25 -3.21
CA LEU A 36 21.91 26.40 -4.39
C LEU A 36 21.18 27.09 -5.57
N LEU A 37 19.88 26.83 -5.72
CA LEU A 37 19.02 27.43 -6.74
C LEU A 37 18.59 28.87 -6.43
N GLN A 38 18.92 29.42 -5.25
CA GLN A 38 18.72 30.84 -4.94
C GLN A 38 19.88 31.72 -5.41
N GLY A 39 21.01 31.13 -5.81
CA GLY A 39 22.18 31.87 -6.31
C GLY A 39 22.04 32.34 -7.76
N GLN A 40 22.97 33.21 -8.20
CA GLN A 40 23.03 33.73 -9.59
C GLN A 40 23.12 32.63 -10.66
N ASN A 41 23.55 31.42 -10.30
CA ASN A 41 23.72 30.28 -11.21
C ASN A 41 22.48 29.36 -11.31
N ALA A 42 21.36 29.75 -10.71
CA ALA A 42 20.10 28.99 -10.71
C ALA A 42 19.67 28.45 -12.08
N PRO A 43 19.64 29.23 -13.20
CA PRO A 43 19.15 28.71 -14.47
C PRO A 43 20.05 27.61 -15.06
N VAL A 44 21.37 27.71 -14.86
CA VAL A 44 22.33 26.72 -15.36
C VAL A 44 22.25 25.42 -14.56
N LEU A 45 22.11 25.52 -13.24
CA LEU A 45 21.93 24.34 -12.37
C LEU A 45 20.60 23.64 -12.63
N LEU A 46 19.53 24.41 -12.85
CA LEU A 46 18.21 23.85 -13.16
C LEU A 46 18.21 23.10 -14.50
N ALA A 47 18.88 23.64 -15.52
CA ALA A 47 19.03 22.98 -16.81
C ALA A 47 19.80 21.64 -16.70
N LEU A 48 20.84 21.57 -15.86
CA LEU A 48 21.58 20.33 -15.59
C LEU A 48 20.75 19.31 -14.82
N LEU A 49 20.02 19.75 -13.79
CA LEU A 49 19.09 18.89 -13.03
C LEU A 49 17.98 18.32 -13.92
N GLN A 50 17.49 19.10 -14.90
CA GLN A 50 16.47 18.67 -15.87
C GLN A 50 17.04 17.74 -16.95
N ALA A 51 18.24 18.03 -17.47
CA ALA A 51 18.91 17.17 -18.45
C ALA A 51 19.22 15.77 -17.89
N GLU A 52 19.42 15.67 -16.58
CA GLU A 52 19.71 14.40 -15.90
C GLU A 52 18.44 13.63 -15.50
N GLY A 53 17.29 14.31 -15.39
CA GLY A 53 15.99 13.70 -15.12
C GLY A 53 15.32 13.03 -16.33
N GLY A 54 15.92 13.12 -17.52
CA GLY A 54 15.31 12.67 -18.77
C GLY A 54 16.28 11.98 -19.73
N ALA A 55 16.49 10.67 -19.51
CA ALA A 55 16.56 9.61 -20.54
C ALA A 55 17.25 8.36 -19.95
N PRO A 56 16.63 7.16 -19.96
CA PRO A 56 17.40 5.94 -19.79
C PRO A 56 18.37 5.81 -20.97
N ALA A 57 19.67 5.84 -20.68
CA ALA A 57 20.68 5.37 -21.62
C ALA A 57 20.38 3.91 -21.94
N VAL A 58 19.83 3.64 -23.12
CA VAL A 58 19.66 2.29 -23.66
C VAL A 58 21.06 1.69 -23.81
N PRO A 59 21.42 0.62 -23.09
CA PRO A 59 22.68 -0.07 -23.36
C PRO A 59 22.60 -0.67 -24.77
N SER A 60 23.59 -0.36 -25.60
CA SER A 60 23.74 -0.97 -26.92
C SER A 60 23.81 -2.49 -26.78
N PRO A 61 23.04 -3.27 -27.57
CA PRO A 61 23.07 -4.73 -27.48
C PRO A 61 24.43 -5.26 -27.97
N PRO A 62 24.99 -6.30 -27.33
CA PRO A 62 26.20 -6.95 -27.80
C PRO A 62 25.95 -7.67 -29.13
N ALA A 63 26.97 -7.66 -30.00
CA ALA A 63 26.93 -8.26 -31.32
C ALA A 63 26.53 -9.74 -31.30
N ALA A 64 25.65 -10.12 -32.22
CA ALA A 64 25.17 -11.48 -32.42
C ALA A 64 26.31 -12.43 -32.85
N PRO A 65 26.43 -13.63 -32.25
CA PRO A 65 27.27 -14.68 -32.81
C PRO A 65 26.59 -15.35 -34.00
N VAL A 66 27.41 -15.61 -35.00
CA VAL A 66 27.12 -16.24 -36.30
C VAL A 66 26.46 -17.61 -36.14
N ALA A 67 25.42 -17.86 -36.94
CA ALA A 67 24.71 -19.13 -37.04
C ALA A 67 25.54 -20.20 -37.78
N PRO A 68 25.55 -21.47 -37.32
CA PRO A 68 25.85 -22.62 -38.16
C PRO A 68 24.57 -23.30 -38.69
N ALA A 69 24.75 -23.90 -39.87
CA ALA A 69 23.77 -24.54 -40.76
C ALA A 69 22.90 -25.66 -40.12
N PRO A 70 21.75 -26.02 -40.76
CA PRO A 70 20.80 -26.98 -40.19
C PRO A 70 21.26 -28.44 -40.39
N ALA A 71 21.28 -29.20 -39.30
CA ALA A 71 21.40 -30.65 -39.33
C ALA A 71 20.01 -31.30 -39.33
N VAL A 72 19.76 -32.11 -40.35
CA VAL A 72 18.59 -32.99 -40.50
C VAL A 72 18.70 -34.14 -39.49
N GLY A 73 17.65 -34.37 -38.69
CA GLY A 73 17.56 -35.49 -37.76
C GLY A 73 16.12 -35.73 -37.26
N PRO A 74 15.74 -36.98 -36.91
CA PRO A 74 14.45 -37.54 -37.31
C PRO A 74 13.32 -37.41 -36.28
N GLY A 75 12.10 -37.50 -36.84
CA GLY A 75 10.78 -37.69 -36.24
C GLY A 75 10.67 -37.84 -34.72
N ARG A 76 10.05 -36.84 -34.09
CA ARG A 76 9.55 -36.95 -32.72
C ARG A 76 8.04 -37.18 -32.74
N VAL A 77 7.68 -38.35 -32.22
CA VAL A 77 6.32 -38.87 -31.98
C VAL A 77 5.51 -37.89 -31.14
N ALA A 78 4.23 -37.76 -31.48
CA ALA A 78 3.25 -36.92 -30.80
C ALA A 78 3.09 -37.31 -29.31
N PRO A 79 2.89 -36.34 -28.40
CA PRO A 79 2.56 -36.65 -27.00
C PRO A 79 1.16 -37.27 -26.90
N PRO A 80 0.93 -38.24 -26.00
CA PRO A 80 -0.40 -38.77 -25.74
C PRO A 80 -1.29 -37.70 -25.08
N THR A 81 -2.52 -37.60 -25.60
CA THR A 81 -3.63 -36.81 -25.07
C THR A 81 -3.91 -37.20 -23.62
N ALA A 82 -3.75 -36.27 -22.68
CA ALA A 82 -4.19 -36.45 -21.30
C ALA A 82 -5.73 -36.41 -21.22
N PRO A 83 -6.38 -37.26 -20.41
CA PRO A 83 -7.82 -37.19 -20.19
C PRO A 83 -8.20 -35.94 -19.39
N THR A 84 -9.19 -35.21 -19.91
CA THR A 84 -9.91 -34.13 -19.25
C THR A 84 -10.49 -34.60 -17.91
N PRO A 85 -10.28 -33.89 -16.79
CA PRO A 85 -11.01 -34.16 -15.56
C PRO A 85 -12.46 -33.67 -15.70
N ASP A 86 -13.41 -34.59 -15.53
CA ASP A 86 -14.83 -34.28 -15.33
C ASP A 86 -15.01 -33.49 -14.03
N PHE A 87 -15.47 -32.25 -14.16
CA PHE A 87 -15.90 -31.45 -13.01
C PHE A 87 -17.33 -31.85 -12.63
N PRO A 88 -17.60 -32.25 -11.37
CA PRO A 88 -18.95 -32.51 -10.94
C PRO A 88 -19.77 -31.21 -10.89
N GLU A 89 -21.03 -31.37 -11.27
CA GLU A 89 -22.04 -30.36 -11.47
C GLU A 89 -22.21 -29.37 -10.31
N THR A 90 -22.47 -28.13 -10.73
CA THR A 90 -23.04 -26.99 -9.99
C THR A 90 -24.03 -27.40 -8.89
N ARG A 91 -23.57 -27.36 -7.63
CA ARG A 91 -24.48 -27.22 -6.48
C ARG A 91 -24.97 -25.78 -6.42
N LYS A 92 -26.29 -25.63 -6.50
CA LYS A 92 -27.03 -24.39 -6.22
C LYS A 92 -26.60 -23.83 -4.84
N PRO A 93 -26.22 -22.55 -4.72
CA PRO A 93 -25.88 -21.97 -3.42
C PRO A 93 -27.08 -22.07 -2.47
N ALA A 94 -26.91 -22.80 -1.37
CA ALA A 94 -27.83 -22.74 -0.25
C ALA A 94 -27.66 -21.37 0.42
N VAL A 95 -28.75 -20.59 0.41
CA VAL A 95 -28.83 -19.29 1.08
C VAL A 95 -28.62 -19.52 2.58
N PRO A 96 -27.58 -18.93 3.21
CA PRO A 96 -27.47 -18.95 4.67
C PRO A 96 -28.63 -18.14 5.28
N PRO A 97 -29.21 -18.57 6.42
CA PRO A 97 -30.22 -17.78 7.11
C PRO A 97 -29.64 -16.42 7.48
N ALA A 98 -30.42 -15.37 7.22
CA ALA A 98 -30.09 -14.00 7.57
C ALA A 98 -29.73 -13.90 9.06
N ALA A 99 -28.45 -13.71 9.36
CA ALA A 99 -28.04 -13.27 10.68
C ALA A 99 -28.62 -11.88 10.90
N THR A 100 -29.51 -11.78 11.89
CA THR A 100 -30.06 -10.52 12.39
C THR A 100 -28.90 -9.62 12.79
N MET A 101 -28.61 -8.59 11.97
CA MET A 101 -27.77 -7.50 12.40
C MET A 101 -28.45 -6.81 13.59
N PRO A 102 -27.73 -6.53 14.70
CA PRO A 102 -28.25 -5.65 15.72
C PRO A 102 -28.45 -4.26 15.11
N ASP A 103 -29.71 -3.85 15.04
CA ASP A 103 -30.16 -2.52 14.67
C ASP A 103 -29.63 -1.52 15.71
N PHE A 104 -28.59 -0.77 15.35
CA PHE A 104 -27.99 0.27 16.20
C PHE A 104 -28.48 1.67 15.82
N THR A 105 -29.78 1.80 15.50
CA THR A 105 -30.46 3.10 15.38
C THR A 105 -30.90 3.70 16.72
N GLY A 106 -30.36 3.21 17.84
CA GLY A 106 -30.64 3.67 19.20
C GLY A 106 -29.71 4.74 19.76
N LEU A 107 -29.20 5.69 18.96
CA LEU A 107 -28.54 6.89 19.50
C LEU A 107 -29.55 8.04 19.55
N LYS A 108 -30.22 8.09 20.69
CA LYS A 108 -31.03 9.21 21.20
C LYS A 108 -30.19 10.50 21.06
N ARG A 109 -30.53 11.31 20.05
CA ARG A 109 -29.98 12.66 19.87
C ARG A 109 -30.16 13.43 21.19
N PRO A 110 -29.09 13.99 21.78
CA PRO A 110 -29.24 14.95 22.87
C PRO A 110 -30.00 16.16 22.36
N THR A 111 -31.16 16.43 22.97
CA THR A 111 -31.91 17.66 22.81
C THR A 111 -30.99 18.84 23.19
N PRO A 112 -30.82 19.86 22.33
CA PRO A 112 -30.13 21.08 22.75
C PRO A 112 -30.95 21.79 23.84
N PRO A 113 -30.32 22.36 24.88
CA PRO A 113 -31.03 23.17 25.87
C PRO A 113 -31.64 24.41 25.22
N ALA A 114 -32.83 24.76 25.70
CA ALA A 114 -33.63 25.89 25.24
C ALA A 114 -32.83 27.21 25.28
N VAL A 115 -32.87 27.92 24.16
CA VAL A 115 -32.40 29.32 24.04
C VAL A 115 -33.39 30.22 24.80
N PRO A 116 -32.94 31.14 25.67
CA PRO A 116 -33.82 32.12 26.31
C PRO A 116 -34.36 33.15 25.30
N PRO A 117 -35.54 33.74 25.54
CA PRO A 117 -36.19 34.65 24.60
C PRO A 117 -35.40 35.96 24.40
N VAL A 118 -35.10 36.27 23.15
CA VAL A 118 -34.56 37.57 22.71
C VAL A 118 -35.72 38.58 22.61
N PRO A 119 -35.58 39.82 23.14
CA PRO A 119 -36.61 40.85 23.08
C PRO A 119 -36.84 41.39 21.65
N PRO A 120 -38.02 41.99 21.36
CA PRO A 120 -38.39 42.40 20.00
C PRO A 120 -37.59 43.62 19.54
N VAL A 121 -36.88 43.48 18.42
CA VAL A 121 -36.27 44.60 17.70
C VAL A 121 -37.26 45.12 16.66
N ALA A 122 -37.55 46.41 16.76
CA ALA A 122 -38.42 47.17 15.88
C ALA A 122 -37.87 47.23 14.44
N ALA A 123 -38.77 47.16 13.46
CA ALA A 123 -38.48 47.36 12.05
C ALA A 123 -38.22 48.85 11.74
N PRO A 124 -37.23 49.17 10.89
CA PRO A 124 -37.22 50.42 10.13
C PRO A 124 -37.69 50.20 8.67
N PRO A 125 -38.33 51.21 8.04
CA PRO A 125 -39.01 51.10 6.74
C PRO A 125 -38.07 51.21 5.52
N PRO A 126 -38.55 50.87 4.30
CA PRO A 126 -37.75 50.90 3.08
C PRO A 126 -37.84 52.25 2.34
N THR A 127 -36.69 52.79 1.95
CA THR A 127 -36.53 53.83 0.91
C THR A 127 -35.19 53.54 0.22
N ALA A 128 -35.16 53.12 -1.04
CA ALA A 128 -35.38 53.89 -2.28
C ALA A 128 -34.17 54.79 -2.65
N VAL A 129 -33.45 54.35 -3.69
CA VAL A 129 -32.65 55.08 -4.71
C VAL A 129 -31.51 55.99 -4.22
N GLU A 130 -30.27 55.73 -4.65
CA GLU A 130 -29.44 56.61 -5.50
C GLU A 130 -27.97 56.16 -5.60
N ASP A 131 -27.35 56.70 -6.64
CA ASP A 131 -26.14 56.36 -7.38
C ASP A 131 -24.85 56.91 -6.72
N GLU A 132 -23.71 56.52 -7.30
CA GLU A 132 -22.44 57.26 -7.33
C GLU A 132 -21.42 57.22 -6.16
N ALA A 133 -20.17 57.04 -6.59
CA ALA A 133 -18.91 57.60 -6.08
C ALA A 133 -18.23 57.05 -4.80
N ALA A 134 -17.11 56.35 -5.06
CA ALA A 134 -15.75 56.63 -4.58
C ALA A 134 -15.44 56.88 -3.08
N ALA A 135 -14.29 56.32 -2.67
CA ALA A 135 -13.63 56.38 -1.36
C ALA A 135 -14.29 55.45 -0.30
N GLU A 136 -13.58 54.70 0.54
CA GLU A 136 -12.26 54.93 1.12
C GLU A 136 -11.77 53.60 1.70
N LEU A 137 -10.50 53.24 1.44
CA LEU A 137 -9.83 52.15 2.14
C LEU A 137 -9.78 52.50 3.64
N GLY A 138 -10.53 51.77 4.45
CA GLY A 138 -10.44 51.87 5.91
C GLY A 138 -9.03 51.51 6.40
N ALA A 139 -8.33 52.52 6.92
CA ALA A 139 -7.08 52.34 7.66
C ALA A 139 -7.33 51.57 8.98
N PRO A 140 -6.43 50.66 9.40
CA PRO A 140 -6.50 50.06 10.72
C PRO A 140 -5.97 51.01 11.81
N PRO A 141 -6.41 50.85 13.08
CA PRO A 141 -6.07 51.74 14.18
C PRO A 141 -4.59 51.68 14.57
N ALA A 142 -4.03 52.85 14.88
CA ALA A 142 -2.66 53.05 15.32
C ALA A 142 -2.41 52.47 16.72
N GLY A 143 -2.05 51.19 16.79
CA GLY A 143 -1.30 50.62 17.92
C GLY A 143 0.18 50.98 17.81
N SER A 144 0.79 51.48 18.89
CA SER A 144 2.17 51.96 18.91
C SER A 144 3.15 50.93 18.34
N PRO A 145 3.77 51.16 17.16
CA PRO A 145 4.58 50.17 16.47
C PRO A 145 5.87 49.83 17.24
N THR A 146 6.31 50.71 18.15
CA THR A 146 7.53 50.56 18.95
C THR A 146 7.50 49.34 19.86
N LEU A 147 6.36 49.01 20.49
CA LEU A 147 6.26 47.85 21.38
C LEU A 147 6.40 46.53 20.61
N ASN A 148 5.78 46.44 19.42
CA ASN A 148 5.90 45.26 18.56
C ASN A 148 7.33 45.06 18.05
N TYR A 149 8.04 46.14 17.68
CA TYR A 149 9.44 46.04 17.27
C TYR A 149 10.35 45.59 18.42
N VAL A 150 10.09 46.03 19.66
CA VAL A 150 10.86 45.59 20.84
C VAL A 150 10.56 44.13 21.18
N LEU A 151 9.31 43.69 21.11
CA LEU A 151 8.92 42.29 21.35
C LEU A 151 9.49 41.35 20.28
N ILE A 152 9.39 41.72 19.00
CA ILE A 152 9.92 40.92 17.89
C ILE A 152 11.45 40.92 17.93
N GLY A 153 12.09 42.08 18.12
CA GLY A 153 13.54 42.19 18.20
C GLY A 153 14.11 41.43 19.40
N GLY A 154 13.50 41.55 20.57
CA GLY A 154 13.88 40.80 21.77
C GLY A 154 13.67 39.30 21.63
N GLY A 155 12.56 38.88 21.01
CA GLY A 155 12.29 37.46 20.74
C GLY A 155 13.29 36.83 19.78
N VAL A 156 13.67 37.53 18.70
CA VAL A 156 14.71 37.07 17.78
C VAL A 156 16.07 36.99 18.46
N LEU A 157 16.44 37.99 19.28
CA LEU A 157 17.70 37.98 20.01
C LEU A 157 17.77 36.81 21.02
N LEU A 158 16.68 36.54 21.73
CA LEU A 158 16.58 35.44 22.68
C LEU A 158 16.67 34.08 21.98
N LEU A 159 16.04 33.94 20.80
CA LEU A 159 16.12 32.72 20.00
C LEU A 159 17.57 32.47 19.53
N VAL A 160 18.29 33.51 19.08
CA VAL A 160 19.69 33.39 18.66
C VAL A 160 20.58 33.00 19.84
N LEU A 161 20.40 33.62 21.00
CA LEU A 161 21.11 33.24 22.23
C LEU A 161 20.83 31.78 22.63
N LEU A 162 19.60 31.32 22.50
CA LEU A 162 19.23 29.93 22.80
C LEU A 162 19.90 28.94 21.83
N VAL A 163 19.99 29.27 20.54
CA VAL A 163 20.68 28.45 19.54
C VAL A 163 22.18 28.39 19.83
N VAL A 164 22.81 29.52 20.15
CA VAL A 164 24.23 29.56 20.55
C VAL A 164 24.46 28.77 21.83
N TYR A 165 23.56 28.86 22.81
CA TYR A 165 23.62 28.08 24.04
C TYR A 165 23.48 26.57 23.78
N LEU A 166 22.56 26.15 22.91
CA LEU A 166 22.41 24.74 22.50
C LEU A 166 23.64 24.22 21.73
N MET A 167 24.26 25.06 20.91
CA MET A 167 25.51 24.73 20.20
C MET A 167 26.72 24.69 21.14
N SER A 168 26.71 25.50 22.20
CA SER A 168 27.79 25.61 23.18
C SER A 168 27.59 24.71 24.41
N GLY A 169 26.47 23.99 24.48
CA GLY A 169 26.20 23.02 25.53
C GLY A 169 27.32 21.99 25.60
N PRO A 170 27.79 21.62 26.80
CA PRO A 170 28.87 20.66 26.94
C PRO A 170 28.40 19.35 26.30
N ARG A 171 29.03 18.96 25.20
CA ARG A 171 29.03 17.57 24.75
C ARG A 171 29.80 16.81 25.80
N ALA A 172 29.12 16.45 26.90
CA ALA A 172 29.55 15.37 27.76
C ALA A 172 29.65 14.18 26.82
N SER A 173 30.88 13.91 26.43
CA SER A 173 31.29 12.77 25.66
C SER A 173 30.87 11.54 26.44
N GLU A 174 29.69 11.03 26.12
CA GLU A 174 29.34 9.63 26.32
C GLU A 174 30.29 8.84 25.42
N HIS A 175 31.53 8.72 25.89
CA HIS A 175 32.42 7.63 25.56
C HIS A 175 31.70 6.35 26.03
N LEU A 176 30.78 5.87 25.22
CA LEU A 176 30.47 4.45 25.19
C LEU A 176 31.78 3.76 24.89
N THR A 177 32.33 3.16 25.94
CA THR A 177 33.41 2.21 25.99
C THR A 177 33.36 1.31 24.75
N SER A 178 34.16 1.68 23.77
CA SER A 178 34.61 0.81 22.70
C SER A 178 35.46 -0.27 23.36
N THR A 179 34.86 -1.42 23.67
CA THR A 179 35.62 -2.63 23.95
C THR A 179 36.25 -3.07 22.63
N SER A 180 37.41 -2.47 22.35
CA SER A 180 38.34 -2.95 21.35
C SER A 180 38.68 -4.40 21.69
N ARG A 181 38.06 -5.34 20.98
CA ARG A 181 38.41 -6.75 21.01
C ARG A 181 39.72 -6.88 20.23
N THR A 182 40.83 -6.77 20.94
CA THR A 182 42.18 -6.92 20.40
C THR A 182 42.38 -8.33 19.85
N ALA A 183 42.95 -8.45 18.66
CA ALA A 183 43.29 -9.70 17.98
C ALA A 183 44.48 -10.45 18.63
N ALA A 184 44.61 -10.41 19.96
CA ALA A 184 45.71 -10.99 20.72
C ALA A 184 45.28 -12.15 21.63
N ASP A 185 44.00 -12.54 21.64
CA ASP A 185 43.48 -13.62 22.50
C ASP A 185 43.15 -14.90 21.72
N SER A 186 43.98 -15.21 20.72
CA SER A 186 44.09 -16.55 20.12
C SER A 186 45.36 -17.23 20.64
N ALA A 187 45.42 -17.42 21.96
CA ALA A 187 46.32 -18.42 22.52
C ALA A 187 45.60 -19.77 22.47
N ALA A 188 46.18 -20.68 21.69
CA ALA A 188 45.75 -22.06 21.56
C ALA A 188 45.68 -22.74 22.94
N THR A 189 44.47 -22.97 23.44
CA THR A 189 44.22 -23.91 24.52
C THR A 189 44.12 -25.31 23.93
N ALA A 190 45.06 -26.17 24.32
CA ALA A 190 45.00 -27.60 24.06
C ALA A 190 43.71 -28.17 24.67
N PRO A 191 42.96 -29.04 23.96
CA PRO A 191 41.79 -29.67 24.54
C PRO A 191 42.22 -30.59 25.69
N GLU A 192 41.75 -30.28 26.89
CA GLU A 192 41.91 -31.11 28.08
C GLU A 192 41.07 -32.39 27.90
N VAL A 193 41.76 -33.53 27.84
CA VAL A 193 41.15 -34.86 27.80
C VAL A 193 40.68 -35.20 29.22
N GLY A 194 39.44 -34.84 29.52
CA GLY A 194 38.75 -35.34 30.71
C GLY A 194 38.32 -36.81 30.54
N PRO A 195 38.22 -37.59 31.63
CA PRO A 195 37.84 -39.00 31.56
C PRO A 195 36.41 -39.14 31.04
N GLN A 196 36.26 -39.83 29.91
CA GLN A 196 34.97 -40.18 29.34
C GLN A 196 34.18 -41.03 30.34
N ALA A 197 33.00 -40.54 30.72
CA ALA A 197 32.01 -41.35 31.42
C ALA A 197 31.63 -42.58 30.57
N PRO A 198 31.30 -43.72 31.20
CA PRO A 198 30.96 -44.94 30.48
C PRO A 198 29.77 -44.73 29.54
N GLN A 199 29.95 -45.14 28.28
CA GLN A 199 28.94 -45.12 27.24
C GLN A 199 27.72 -45.94 27.66
N LEU A 200 26.54 -45.34 27.57
CA LEU A 200 25.28 -46.06 27.65
C LEU A 200 25.21 -47.02 26.45
N GLU A 201 25.26 -48.33 26.73
CA GLU A 201 25.03 -49.39 25.75
C GLU A 201 23.70 -49.16 25.03
N ARG A 202 23.76 -48.85 23.73
CA ARG A 202 22.61 -48.86 22.84
C ARG A 202 22.44 -50.30 22.32
N PRO A 203 21.30 -50.97 22.58
CA PRO A 203 21.08 -52.32 22.06
C PRO A 203 21.03 -52.37 20.52
N PRO A 204 21.38 -53.51 19.91
CA PRO A 204 21.70 -53.62 18.49
C PRO A 204 20.47 -53.63 17.57
N VAL A 205 20.77 -53.20 16.34
CA VAL A 205 19.95 -53.10 15.12
C VAL A 205 19.21 -54.41 14.80
N ALA A 206 17.90 -54.31 14.51
CA ALA A 206 17.12 -55.32 13.82
C ALA A 206 16.59 -54.77 12.48
N ALA A 207 17.03 -55.44 11.41
CA ALA A 207 16.50 -55.64 10.06
C ALA A 207 15.64 -54.57 9.34
N PRO A 208 15.89 -54.32 8.04
CA PRO A 208 15.00 -53.54 7.19
C PRO A 208 13.75 -54.36 6.83
N GLU A 209 12.57 -53.92 7.28
CA GLU A 209 11.31 -54.47 6.80
C GLU A 209 11.03 -53.97 5.36
N THR A 210 11.06 -54.91 4.43
CA THR A 210 10.58 -54.79 3.06
C THR A 210 9.07 -54.52 3.04
N VAL A 211 8.67 -53.31 2.68
CA VAL A 211 7.26 -52.97 2.38
C VAL A 211 6.86 -53.65 1.07
N ARG A 212 6.16 -54.79 1.18
CA ARG A 212 5.45 -55.42 0.07
C ARG A 212 4.10 -54.75 -0.12
N VAL A 213 3.91 -54.20 -1.31
CA VAL A 213 2.63 -53.78 -1.87
C VAL A 213 1.73 -55.02 -2.03
N PHE A 214 0.54 -55.01 -1.41
CA PHE A 214 -0.60 -55.85 -1.78
C PHE A 214 -1.92 -55.06 -1.65
N PRO A 215 -2.92 -55.36 -2.49
CA PRO A 215 -4.09 -54.52 -2.73
C PRO A 215 -5.14 -54.62 -1.63
N GLN A 216 -5.74 -53.48 -1.28
CA GLN A 216 -6.77 -53.35 -0.26
C GLN A 216 -8.13 -53.81 -0.82
N THR A 217 -8.58 -54.98 -0.38
CA THR A 217 -9.94 -55.51 -0.56
C THR A 217 -10.91 -54.90 0.45
N ALA A 218 -12.13 -54.58 -0.01
CA ALA A 218 -13.20 -53.95 0.76
C ALA A 218 -13.76 -54.84 1.89
N PRO A 219 -14.22 -54.27 3.02
CA PRO A 219 -15.00 -55.00 4.03
C PRO A 219 -16.48 -55.11 3.65
N VAL A 220 -16.98 -56.35 3.68
CA VAL A 220 -18.39 -56.75 3.64
C VAL A 220 -19.06 -56.44 4.98
N VAL A 221 -20.28 -55.89 4.96
CA VAL A 221 -21.16 -55.73 6.13
C VAL A 221 -22.53 -56.37 5.80
N PRO A 222 -23.18 -57.11 6.73
CA PRO A 222 -24.30 -57.99 6.42
C PRO A 222 -25.68 -57.33 6.49
N ALA A 223 -26.64 -57.96 5.82
CA ALA A 223 -28.05 -57.58 5.70
C ALA A 223 -28.87 -57.90 6.96
N PRO A 224 -29.98 -57.17 7.16
CA PRO A 224 -31.18 -57.77 7.72
C PRO A 224 -32.43 -57.60 6.82
N ASP A 225 -33.37 -58.50 7.08
CA ASP A 225 -34.54 -58.92 6.33
C ASP A 225 -35.68 -57.90 6.11
N SER A 226 -36.29 -58.06 4.93
CA SER A 226 -37.73 -58.24 4.67
C SER A 226 -38.76 -57.23 5.22
N THR A 227 -39.44 -56.53 4.30
CA THR A 227 -40.87 -56.75 3.99
C THR A 227 -41.34 -55.88 2.81
N ALA A 228 -42.00 -56.51 1.84
CA ALA A 228 -42.69 -55.88 0.70
C ALA A 228 -44.06 -55.30 1.14
N PRO A 229 -44.78 -54.47 0.33
CA PRO A 229 -45.41 -54.96 -0.91
C PRO A 229 -45.48 -54.00 -2.13
N ALA A 230 -45.36 -54.62 -3.30
CA ALA A 230 -46.12 -54.53 -4.57
C ALA A 230 -46.68 -53.21 -5.18
N SER A 231 -46.54 -53.20 -6.53
CA SER A 231 -47.38 -52.55 -7.59
C SER A 231 -47.13 -51.06 -7.85
N ALA A 232 -47.05 -50.54 -9.09
CA ALA A 232 -47.37 -51.07 -10.42
C ALA A 232 -46.54 -50.34 -11.51
N ALA A 233 -46.38 -51.00 -12.65
CA ALA A 233 -45.70 -50.53 -13.85
C ALA A 233 -46.61 -49.67 -14.76
N VAL A 234 -46.06 -48.64 -15.42
CA VAL A 234 -46.48 -48.15 -16.77
C VAL A 234 -45.28 -47.43 -17.46
N PRO A 235 -45.06 -47.56 -18.79
CA PRO A 235 -43.84 -47.13 -19.48
C PRO A 235 -43.96 -45.87 -20.38
N SER A 236 -42.78 -45.32 -20.73
CA SER A 236 -42.38 -44.64 -21.98
C SER A 236 -43.13 -43.40 -22.52
N ALA A 237 -42.37 -42.29 -22.71
CA ALA A 237 -42.34 -41.50 -23.96
C ALA A 237 -41.19 -40.46 -23.95
N PRO A 238 -40.40 -40.30 -25.04
CA PRO A 238 -39.45 -39.20 -25.21
C PRO A 238 -40.11 -38.04 -26.00
N VAL A 239 -39.81 -36.79 -25.64
CA VAL A 239 -40.24 -35.60 -26.41
C VAL A 239 -39.04 -34.74 -26.78
N ALA A 240 -39.09 -34.31 -28.04
CA ALA A 240 -38.07 -33.71 -28.86
C ALA A 240 -37.69 -32.27 -28.51
N ALA A 241 -36.50 -31.91 -29.02
CA ALA A 241 -36.01 -30.55 -29.19
C ALA A 241 -36.92 -29.66 -30.05
N PRO A 242 -36.72 -28.33 -29.97
CA PRO A 242 -36.70 -27.57 -31.22
C PRO A 242 -35.52 -26.58 -31.29
N ALA A 243 -34.91 -26.57 -32.47
CA ALA A 243 -34.08 -25.50 -32.99
C ALA A 243 -34.97 -24.37 -33.54
N ALA A 244 -34.60 -23.12 -33.28
CA ALA A 244 -35.04 -21.98 -34.08
C ALA A 244 -34.05 -20.81 -33.94
N ALA A 245 -33.36 -20.51 -35.03
CA ALA A 245 -32.85 -19.17 -35.32
C ALA A 245 -33.96 -18.36 -36.01
N PRO A 246 -33.98 -17.03 -35.86
CA PRO A 246 -33.78 -16.20 -37.05
C PRO A 246 -32.95 -14.93 -36.82
N ALA A 247 -32.68 -14.27 -37.94
CA ALA A 247 -31.66 -13.28 -38.22
C ALA A 247 -31.90 -11.84 -37.71
N ALA A 248 -30.81 -11.08 -37.82
CA ALA A 248 -30.60 -9.65 -37.70
C ALA A 248 -31.76 -8.72 -38.09
N ASP A 249 -31.93 -7.64 -37.32
CA ASP A 249 -31.90 -6.29 -37.91
C ASP A 249 -31.54 -5.18 -36.92
N SER A 250 -31.02 -4.10 -37.49
CA SER A 250 -30.28 -2.98 -36.91
C SER A 250 -31.06 -2.08 -35.94
N THR A 251 -30.41 -1.65 -34.85
CA THR A 251 -30.30 -0.24 -34.37
C THR A 251 -29.55 -0.22 -33.03
N ALA A 252 -28.22 -0.36 -33.08
CA ALA A 252 -27.36 -0.14 -31.92
C ALA A 252 -27.20 1.38 -31.69
N THR A 253 -28.15 1.95 -30.95
CA THR A 253 -27.98 3.26 -30.32
C THR A 253 -26.82 3.18 -29.33
N VAL A 254 -25.80 3.99 -29.57
CA VAL A 254 -24.58 4.12 -28.76
C VAL A 254 -24.96 4.46 -27.31
N ALA A 255 -24.93 3.46 -26.44
CA ALA A 255 -25.02 3.59 -24.99
C ALA A 255 -23.89 2.79 -24.33
N LEU A 256 -22.63 3.13 -24.65
CA LEU A 256 -21.47 2.31 -24.24
C LEU A 256 -20.31 2.94 -23.43
N PRO A 257 -20.43 4.11 -22.75
CA PRO A 257 -19.37 4.51 -21.80
C PRO A 257 -19.67 4.16 -20.32
N VAL A 258 -20.93 4.04 -19.92
CA VAL A 258 -21.31 3.91 -18.49
C VAL A 258 -21.07 2.50 -17.94
N ALA A 259 -21.38 1.46 -18.74
CA ALA A 259 -21.21 0.07 -18.33
C ALA A 259 -19.74 -0.28 -18.04
N THR A 260 -18.79 0.29 -18.80
CA THR A 260 -17.35 0.06 -18.62
C THR A 260 -16.76 0.81 -17.42
N ALA A 261 -17.26 2.02 -17.13
CA ALA A 261 -16.78 2.80 -15.99
C ALA A 261 -17.24 2.17 -14.66
N ALA A 262 -18.52 1.79 -14.58
CA ALA A 262 -19.07 1.13 -13.39
C ALA A 262 -18.42 -0.23 -13.13
N ALA A 263 -18.18 -1.04 -14.17
CA ALA A 263 -17.47 -2.31 -14.04
C ALA A 263 -16.03 -2.12 -13.54
N ALA A 264 -15.31 -1.12 -14.06
CA ALA A 264 -13.95 -0.81 -13.62
C ALA A 264 -13.91 -0.33 -12.17
N GLU A 265 -14.85 0.53 -11.75
CA GLU A 265 -14.96 0.96 -10.36
C GLU A 265 -15.24 -0.22 -9.42
N GLN A 266 -16.11 -1.15 -9.83
CA GLN A 266 -16.41 -2.35 -9.06
C GLN A 266 -15.20 -3.28 -8.93
N ALA A 267 -14.42 -3.45 -10.01
CA ALA A 267 -13.18 -4.23 -9.98
C ALA A 267 -12.12 -3.61 -9.06
N VAL A 268 -11.92 -2.28 -9.15
CA VAL A 268 -11.02 -1.55 -8.22
C VAL A 268 -11.49 -1.69 -6.77
N ARG A 269 -12.79 -1.57 -6.51
CA ARG A 269 -13.36 -1.76 -5.18
C ARG A 269 -13.11 -3.18 -4.65
N GLY A 270 -13.25 -4.19 -5.51
CA GLY A 270 -12.95 -5.58 -5.19
C GLY A 270 -11.48 -5.80 -4.82
N ALA A 271 -10.55 -5.30 -5.65
CA ALA A 271 -9.11 -5.38 -5.41
C ALA A 271 -8.68 -4.67 -4.12
N LEU A 272 -9.24 -3.48 -3.84
CA LEU A 272 -8.98 -2.78 -2.58
C LEU A 272 -9.58 -3.50 -1.38
N ALA A 273 -10.77 -4.08 -1.51
CA ALA A 273 -11.38 -4.84 -0.43
C ALA A 273 -10.56 -6.09 -0.07
N SER A 274 -10.03 -6.82 -1.07
CA SER A 274 -9.13 -7.96 -0.82
C SER A 274 -7.81 -7.51 -0.19
N TYR A 275 -7.23 -6.41 -0.67
CA TYR A 275 -6.03 -5.82 -0.10
C TYR A 275 -6.22 -5.45 1.38
N TYR A 276 -7.31 -4.76 1.71
CA TYR A 276 -7.59 -4.37 3.09
C TYR A 276 -7.99 -5.53 4.00
N ALA A 277 -8.55 -6.62 3.44
CA ALA A 277 -8.82 -7.83 4.21
C ALA A 277 -7.52 -8.50 4.64
N ASP A 278 -6.56 -8.60 3.72
CA ASP A 278 -5.25 -9.22 3.98
C ASP A 278 -4.37 -8.35 4.90
N LEU A 279 -4.51 -7.02 4.84
CA LEU A 279 -3.74 -6.08 5.69
C LEU A 279 -4.17 -6.09 7.17
N GLN A 280 -5.22 -6.80 7.57
CA GLN A 280 -5.72 -6.76 8.96
C GLN A 280 -4.81 -7.49 9.95
N ALA A 281 -4.05 -8.48 9.48
CA ALA A 281 -3.18 -9.29 10.33
C ALA A 281 -1.99 -9.84 9.53
N ALA A 282 -0.91 -10.16 10.23
CA ALA A 282 0.19 -10.91 9.64
C ALA A 282 -0.17 -12.40 9.50
N PRO A 283 0.37 -13.12 8.49
CA PRO A 283 1.23 -12.62 7.42
C PRO A 283 0.45 -11.93 6.29
N PHE A 284 1.05 -10.91 5.69
CA PHE A 284 0.49 -10.21 4.53
C PHE A 284 1.10 -10.75 3.22
N ASP A 285 0.27 -11.18 2.28
CA ASP A 285 0.69 -11.65 0.96
C ASP A 285 0.71 -10.51 -0.06
N ALA A 286 1.80 -9.75 -0.10
CA ALA A 286 1.95 -8.68 -1.08
C ALA A 286 1.93 -9.18 -2.53
N GLY A 287 2.29 -10.44 -2.81
CA GLY A 287 2.26 -11.01 -4.15
C GLY A 287 0.83 -11.11 -4.71
N ALA A 288 -0.16 -11.26 -3.84
CA ALA A 288 -1.58 -11.28 -4.20
C ALA A 288 -2.12 -9.91 -4.64
N HIS A 289 -1.51 -8.79 -4.23
CA HIS A 289 -2.09 -7.45 -4.46
C HIS A 289 -1.22 -6.54 -5.32
N PHE A 290 0.10 -6.69 -5.28
CA PHE A 290 1.04 -5.78 -5.94
C PHE A 290 1.56 -6.33 -7.27
N ALA A 291 1.92 -5.42 -8.18
CA ALA A 291 2.63 -5.75 -9.40
C ALA A 291 4.06 -6.23 -9.07
N PRO A 292 4.73 -7.00 -9.95
CA PRO A 292 6.11 -7.46 -9.70
C PRO A 292 7.12 -6.33 -9.44
N ALA A 293 6.90 -5.18 -10.09
CA ALA A 293 7.63 -3.95 -9.84
C ALA A 293 6.64 -2.87 -9.39
N VAL A 294 6.88 -2.30 -8.21
CA VAL A 294 6.03 -1.27 -7.61
C VAL A 294 6.79 0.05 -7.63
N GLU A 295 6.27 1.04 -8.34
CA GLU A 295 6.84 2.37 -8.42
C GLU A 295 6.92 3.00 -7.02
N ARG A 296 5.85 2.89 -6.25
CA ARG A 296 5.76 3.46 -4.91
C ARG A 296 4.79 2.70 -4.01
N PHE A 297 5.21 2.41 -2.78
CA PHE A 297 4.34 1.96 -1.70
C PHE A 297 4.61 2.82 -0.46
N LEU A 298 3.67 3.72 -0.14
CA LEU A 298 3.80 4.71 0.94
C LEU A 298 5.09 5.56 0.79
N LEU A 299 6.11 5.23 1.58
CA LEU A 299 7.43 5.87 1.58
C LEU A 299 8.47 5.11 0.75
N LEU A 300 8.24 3.82 0.45
CA LEU A 300 9.12 2.99 -0.37
C LEU A 300 8.97 3.34 -1.85
N ARG A 301 10.08 3.38 -2.58
CA ARG A 301 10.12 3.65 -4.03
C ARG A 301 10.85 2.52 -4.75
N GLY A 302 10.43 2.18 -5.96
CA GLY A 302 11.07 1.13 -6.76
C GLY A 302 11.18 -0.19 -6.01
N THR A 303 10.09 -0.59 -5.35
CA THR A 303 10.07 -1.72 -4.42
C THR A 303 9.47 -2.97 -5.08
N THR A 304 9.61 -4.11 -4.39
CA THR A 304 9.05 -5.40 -4.80
C THR A 304 8.00 -5.87 -3.78
N PRO A 305 7.08 -6.78 -4.16
CA PRO A 305 6.14 -7.36 -3.21
C PRO A 305 6.82 -7.96 -1.98
N ALA A 306 7.94 -8.68 -2.14
CA ALA A 306 8.68 -9.26 -1.02
C ALA A 306 9.17 -8.19 -0.03
N ALA A 307 9.74 -7.09 -0.53
CA ALA A 307 10.20 -5.98 0.32
C ALA A 307 9.04 -5.24 1.00
N ILE A 308 7.85 -5.19 0.38
CA ILE A 308 6.64 -4.65 1.01
C ILE A 308 6.20 -5.54 2.17
N SER A 309 6.08 -6.85 1.97
CA SER A 309 5.72 -7.80 3.04
C SER A 309 6.70 -7.73 4.21
N GLU A 310 8.01 -7.67 3.94
CA GLU A 310 9.03 -7.51 4.97
C GLU A 310 8.91 -6.18 5.72
N ASN A 311 8.67 -5.07 5.01
CA ASN A 311 8.49 -3.76 5.62
C ASN A 311 7.26 -3.74 6.55
N LEU A 312 6.14 -4.33 6.13
CA LEU A 312 4.92 -4.41 6.94
C LEU A 312 5.11 -5.33 8.15
N ALA A 313 5.77 -6.49 7.97
CA ALA A 313 6.14 -7.40 9.05
C ALA A 313 7.02 -6.73 10.11
N THR A 314 7.95 -5.86 9.68
CA THR A 314 8.91 -5.21 10.56
C THR A 314 8.35 -3.97 11.25
N ASN A 315 7.59 -3.14 10.52
CA ASN A 315 7.24 -1.79 10.99
C ASN A 315 5.75 -1.59 11.25
N HIS A 316 4.86 -2.32 10.56
CA HIS A 316 3.42 -2.09 10.66
C HIS A 316 2.78 -3.01 11.69
N PHE A 317 2.83 -4.32 11.49
CA PHE A 317 2.15 -5.27 12.36
C PHE A 317 2.60 -5.26 13.83
N PRO A 318 3.89 -5.00 14.16
CA PRO A 318 4.30 -4.88 15.56
C PRO A 318 3.80 -3.63 16.27
N GLU A 319 3.44 -2.58 15.52
CA GLU A 319 3.02 -1.29 16.08
C GLU A 319 1.51 -1.13 16.12
N PHE A 320 0.82 -1.67 15.11
CA PHE A 320 -0.62 -1.49 14.90
C PHE A 320 -1.36 -2.82 15.10
N GLN A 321 -2.08 -2.93 16.23
CA GLN A 321 -2.99 -4.04 16.50
C GLN A 321 -4.42 -3.69 16.07
N ASP A 322 -5.24 -4.73 15.85
CA ASP A 322 -6.64 -4.59 15.43
C ASP A 322 -6.84 -3.64 14.23
N TYR A 323 -5.85 -3.61 13.34
CA TYR A 323 -5.85 -2.71 12.20
C TYR A 323 -7.02 -3.04 11.28
N ARG A 324 -7.84 -2.04 10.99
CA ARG A 324 -8.95 -2.13 10.03
C ARG A 324 -9.00 -0.86 9.22
N ALA A 325 -8.98 -1.01 7.91
CA ALA A 325 -9.14 0.08 6.96
C ALA A 325 -10.28 -0.20 6.00
N SER A 326 -10.95 0.87 5.56
CA SER A 326 -11.99 0.82 4.53
C SER A 326 -12.04 2.10 3.73
N ILE A 327 -12.66 2.01 2.54
CA ILE A 327 -12.91 3.17 1.69
C ILE A 327 -14.13 3.91 2.23
N ALA A 328 -14.01 5.22 2.47
CA ALA A 328 -15.14 6.04 2.86
C ALA A 328 -16.24 5.98 1.78
N PRO A 329 -17.50 5.72 2.14
CA PRO A 329 -18.60 5.62 1.17
C PRO A 329 -18.67 6.86 0.25
N GLY A 330 -18.80 6.62 -1.06
CA GLY A 330 -18.90 7.69 -2.07
C GLY A 330 -17.61 8.45 -2.38
N SER A 331 -16.48 8.13 -1.73
CA SER A 331 -15.21 8.83 -1.95
C SER A 331 -14.38 8.28 -3.13
N LEU A 332 -14.66 7.06 -3.58
CA LEU A 332 -13.91 6.41 -4.67
C LEU A 332 -14.15 7.10 -6.01
N ARG A 333 -13.06 7.54 -6.64
CA ARG A 333 -13.02 8.06 -8.00
C ARG A 333 -11.97 7.30 -8.80
N VAL A 334 -12.38 6.69 -9.91
CA VAL A 334 -11.49 5.92 -10.79
C VAL A 334 -11.37 6.66 -12.13
N SER A 335 -10.14 6.83 -12.61
CA SER A 335 -9.87 7.48 -13.88
C SER A 335 -10.26 6.61 -15.08
N ALA A 336 -10.36 7.24 -16.25
CA ALA A 336 -10.27 6.53 -17.52
C ALA A 336 -8.94 5.72 -17.57
N PRO A 337 -8.91 4.61 -18.33
CA PRO A 337 -7.67 3.88 -18.54
C PRO A 337 -6.67 4.76 -19.31
N ALA A 338 -5.41 4.72 -18.89
CA ALA A 338 -4.29 5.32 -19.61
C ALA A 338 -3.94 4.47 -20.85
N ALA A 339 -2.96 4.94 -21.65
CA ALA A 339 -2.57 4.29 -22.89
C ALA A 339 -2.01 2.86 -22.69
N ASP A 340 -1.42 2.60 -21.53
CA ASP A 340 -0.94 1.29 -21.09
C ASP A 340 -2.03 0.42 -20.44
N GLY A 341 -3.28 0.90 -20.43
CA GLY A 341 -4.42 0.25 -19.79
C GLY A 341 -4.47 0.42 -18.27
N SER A 342 -3.50 1.11 -17.65
CA SER A 342 -3.52 1.37 -16.21
C SER A 342 -4.64 2.32 -15.80
N ARG A 343 -5.06 2.25 -14.54
CA ARG A 343 -6.09 3.13 -13.99
C ARG A 343 -5.64 3.73 -12.66
N THR A 344 -5.88 5.01 -12.46
CA THR A 344 -5.65 5.67 -11.19
C THR A 344 -6.96 5.75 -10.41
N ALA A 345 -6.94 5.35 -9.14
CA ALA A 345 -8.02 5.56 -8.20
C ALA A 345 -7.59 6.57 -7.12
N THR A 346 -8.50 7.46 -6.75
CA THR A 346 -8.35 8.36 -5.59
C THR A 346 -9.55 8.20 -4.67
N TYR A 347 -9.32 8.11 -3.36
CA TYR A 347 -10.39 7.94 -2.38
C TYR A 347 -9.96 8.41 -0.99
N THR A 348 -10.91 8.46 -0.07
CA THR A 348 -10.63 8.68 1.35
C THR A 348 -10.62 7.34 2.06
N GLU A 349 -9.49 6.95 2.63
CA GLU A 349 -9.34 5.80 3.50
C GLU A 349 -9.73 6.19 4.92
N VAL A 350 -10.47 5.31 5.60
CA VAL A 350 -10.76 5.41 7.04
C VAL A 350 -10.12 4.20 7.70
N ALA A 351 -9.12 4.44 8.54
CA ALA A 351 -8.41 3.38 9.25
C ALA A 351 -8.57 3.54 10.77
N ARG A 352 -8.64 2.42 11.47
CA ARG A 352 -8.61 2.33 12.92
C ARG A 352 -7.64 1.24 13.34
N SER A 353 -6.93 1.48 14.44
CA SER A 353 -5.95 0.54 15.00
C SER A 353 -5.65 0.89 16.43
N PHE A 354 -5.21 -0.07 17.23
CA PHE A 354 -4.59 0.17 18.52
C PHE A 354 -3.07 0.31 18.34
N ARG A 355 -2.48 1.42 18.79
CA ARG A 355 -1.03 1.65 18.74
C ARG A 355 -0.37 1.22 20.03
N LEU A 356 0.52 0.23 19.94
CA LEU A 356 1.17 -0.35 21.12
C LEU A 356 2.06 0.64 21.86
N THR A 357 2.85 1.43 21.15
CA THR A 357 3.75 2.43 21.79
C THR A 357 3.01 3.52 22.55
N LEU A 358 1.80 3.89 22.10
CA LEU A 358 1.00 4.93 22.72
C LEU A 358 -0.07 4.39 23.68
N GLN A 359 -0.33 3.08 23.65
CA GLN A 359 -1.44 2.44 24.36
C GLN A 359 -2.78 3.12 24.10
N GLN A 360 -3.03 3.50 22.84
CA GLN A 360 -4.20 4.28 22.44
C GLN A 360 -4.79 3.76 21.13
N HIS A 361 -6.10 3.87 20.99
CA HIS A 361 -6.77 3.68 19.72
C HIS A 361 -6.55 4.90 18.82
N GLN A 362 -5.99 4.68 17.65
CA GLN A 362 -5.86 5.69 16.61
C GLN A 362 -6.93 5.49 15.54
N GLN A 363 -7.61 6.56 15.18
CA GLN A 363 -8.47 6.63 14.01
C GLN A 363 -7.93 7.68 13.03
N THR A 364 -7.73 7.30 11.79
CA THR A 364 -7.23 8.19 10.73
C THR A 364 -8.19 8.25 9.56
N ARG A 365 -8.25 9.42 8.91
CA ARG A 365 -8.83 9.58 7.58
C ARG A 365 -7.78 10.18 6.67
N THR A 366 -7.46 9.50 5.58
CA THR A 366 -6.40 9.92 4.66
C THR A 366 -6.92 9.92 3.22
N GLN A 367 -6.47 10.88 2.42
CA GLN A 367 -6.66 10.84 0.98
C GLN A 367 -5.58 9.94 0.38
N VAL A 368 -5.99 8.92 -0.34
CA VAL A 368 -5.13 7.92 -0.94
C VAL A 368 -5.20 8.03 -2.46
N ARG A 369 -4.06 7.88 -3.11
CA ARG A 369 -3.94 7.68 -4.55
C ARG A 369 -3.31 6.32 -4.82
N VAL A 370 -3.98 5.54 -5.65
CA VAL A 370 -3.54 4.20 -6.06
C VAL A 370 -3.55 4.13 -7.58
N ARG A 371 -2.55 3.49 -8.18
CA ARG A 371 -2.57 3.12 -9.59
C ARG A 371 -2.59 1.60 -9.68
N PHE A 372 -3.37 1.12 -10.64
CA PHE A 372 -3.60 -0.28 -10.93
C PHE A 372 -3.12 -0.58 -12.35
N THR A 373 -2.44 -1.71 -12.52
CA THR A 373 -2.15 -2.30 -13.82
C THR A 373 -3.45 -2.78 -14.49
N PRO A 374 -3.42 -3.17 -15.78
CA PRO A 374 -4.59 -3.76 -16.44
C PRO A 374 -5.17 -4.99 -15.71
N ASP A 375 -4.34 -5.73 -14.97
CA ASP A 375 -4.72 -6.89 -14.17
C ASP A 375 -5.19 -6.54 -12.74
N TYR A 376 -5.45 -5.26 -12.46
CA TYR A 376 -5.85 -4.76 -11.15
C TYR A 376 -4.85 -5.03 -10.01
N LYS A 377 -3.56 -5.18 -10.35
CA LYS A 377 -2.48 -5.20 -9.36
C LYS A 377 -2.02 -3.77 -9.07
N ILE A 378 -1.65 -3.50 -7.83
CA ILE A 378 -1.19 -2.18 -7.39
C ILE A 378 0.26 -1.99 -7.81
N ASP A 379 0.55 -0.96 -8.62
CA ASP A 379 1.91 -0.56 -8.99
C ASP A 379 2.32 0.79 -8.37
N TYR A 380 1.36 1.57 -7.85
CA TYR A 380 1.60 2.79 -7.08
C TYR A 380 0.55 2.90 -5.97
N LEU A 381 0.96 3.14 -4.73
CA LEU A 381 0.08 3.46 -3.61
C LEU A 381 0.73 4.52 -2.72
N ARG A 382 0.02 5.62 -2.48
CA ARG A 382 0.48 6.69 -1.59
C ARG A 382 -0.68 7.32 -0.83
N GLN A 383 -0.45 7.60 0.45
CA GLN A 383 -1.27 8.53 1.23
C GLN A 383 -0.82 9.96 0.89
N GLU A 384 -1.66 10.72 0.19
CA GLU A 384 -1.36 12.07 -0.29
C GLU A 384 -1.57 13.11 0.82
N LYS A 385 -2.62 12.95 1.61
CA LYS A 385 -3.00 13.91 2.65
C LYS A 385 -3.66 13.23 3.83
N VAL A 386 -3.25 13.56 5.05
CA VAL A 386 -4.00 13.22 6.26
C VAL A 386 -5.09 14.27 6.46
N ILE A 387 -6.33 13.84 6.53
CA ILE A 387 -7.52 14.68 6.71
C ILE A 387 -7.83 14.80 8.20
N GLU A 388 -7.91 13.66 8.88
CA GLU A 388 -8.19 13.57 10.32
C GLU A 388 -7.26 12.53 10.96
N ASN A 389 -6.83 12.79 12.19
CA ASN A 389 -6.08 11.85 13.01
C ASN A 389 -6.48 12.05 14.47
N THR A 390 -7.26 11.11 15.00
CA THR A 390 -7.79 11.15 16.35
C THR A 390 -7.18 10.04 17.17
N LEU A 391 -6.68 10.38 18.36
CA LEU A 391 -6.22 9.43 19.36
C LEU A 391 -7.29 9.32 20.45
N MET A 392 -7.65 8.10 20.80
CA MET A 392 -8.63 7.75 21.82
C MET A 392 -7.95 6.87 22.87
N PRO A 393 -8.30 7.05 24.16
CA PRO A 393 -7.77 6.22 25.24
C PRO A 393 -8.15 4.74 25.08
#